data_AF-N0E028-F1
#
_entry.id   AF-N0E028-F1
#
_cell.length_a   1.000
_cell.length_b   1.000
_cell.length_c   1.000
_cell.angle_alpha   90.00
_cell.angle_beta   90.00
_cell.angle_gamma   90.00
#
_symmetry.space_group_name_H-M   'P 1'
#
loop_
_entity.id
_entity.type
_entity.pdbx_description
1 polymer ?
#
loop_
_entity_poly.entity_id
_entity_poly.type
_entity_poly.pdbx_seq_one_letter_code
_entity_poly.pdbx_strand_id
1 'polypeptide(L)'
;MPSTPRRDHRCDSGLGVSGHRGLSSAFFRRCCRKTESRVLKNVEHLPCNCFVAGTAVQTSKGATLIEKVRPGDQVWAKNLTTSENEPRPVTGLFHKTAATLMTITLATGGTVVVTQEHPFMA
;
A
#
# COMPACT_ATOMS: atom_id res chain seq x y z
N MET A 1 11.97 -36.58 18.79
CA MET A 1 10.76 -36.68 19.64
C MET A 1 11.16 -36.23 21.04
N PRO A 2 10.39 -35.45 21.83
CA PRO A 2 8.96 -35.07 21.76
C PRO A 2 8.75 -33.54 21.54
N SER A 3 7.75 -33.11 20.75
CA SER A 3 6.40 -32.64 21.13
C SER A 3 6.33 -31.32 21.93
N THR A 4 5.78 -30.32 21.24
CA THR A 4 5.39 -28.97 21.67
C THR A 4 4.48 -28.93 22.90
N PRO A 5 4.62 -27.94 23.79
CA PRO A 5 3.54 -27.52 24.67
C PRO A 5 2.72 -26.40 24.00
N ARG A 6 1.43 -26.65 23.79
CA ARG A 6 0.40 -25.61 23.64
C ARG A 6 0.49 -24.68 24.85
N ARG A 7 0.71 -23.40 24.63
CA ARG A 7 0.43 -22.37 25.63
C ARG A 7 -0.76 -21.55 25.16
N ASP A 8 -1.85 -21.78 25.87
CA ASP A 8 -3.12 -21.08 25.77
C ASP A 8 -2.90 -19.59 26.06
N HIS A 9 -3.21 -18.74 25.09
CA HIS A 9 -3.32 -17.31 25.30
C HIS A 9 -4.63 -17.00 26.04
N ARG A 10 -4.52 -17.04 27.37
CA ARG A 10 -5.49 -16.49 28.31
C ARG A 10 -5.38 -14.95 28.25
N CYS A 11 -6.33 -14.28 27.60
CA CYS A 11 -6.58 -12.86 27.86
C CYS A 11 -7.88 -12.76 28.65
N ASP A 12 -7.70 -12.50 29.94
CA ASP A 12 -8.74 -12.12 30.88
C ASP A 12 -9.17 -10.68 30.54
N SER A 13 -10.37 -10.55 29.99
CA SER A 13 -11.06 -9.27 29.90
C SER A 13 -12.37 -9.42 30.65
N GLY A 14 -12.28 -9.40 31.97
CA GLY A 14 -13.41 -9.14 32.85
C GLY A 14 -14.01 -7.78 32.52
N LEU A 15 -15.24 -7.79 32.04
CA LEU A 15 -16.15 -6.65 32.08
C LEU A 15 -17.44 -7.16 32.70
N GLY A 16 -17.56 -6.90 34.00
CA GLY A 16 -18.78 -7.12 34.75
C GLY A 16 -19.87 -6.18 34.24
N VAL A 17 -21.04 -6.74 33.93
CA VAL A 17 -22.31 -6.02 34.01
C VAL A 17 -23.36 -6.94 34.62
N SER A 18 -24.06 -6.35 35.58
CA SER A 18 -25.10 -6.89 36.43
C SER A 18 -26.30 -7.44 35.66
N GLY A 19 -26.81 -8.57 36.16
CA GLY A 19 -28.24 -8.93 36.25
C GLY A 19 -29.17 -8.66 35.06
N HIS A 20 -29.83 -9.70 34.57
CA HIS A 20 -31.24 -9.95 34.90
C HIS A 20 -31.74 -11.26 34.25
N ARG A 21 -32.72 -11.83 34.94
CA ARG A 21 -33.42 -13.09 34.68
C ARG A 21 -34.00 -13.23 33.27
N GLY A 22 -33.81 -14.42 32.70
CA GLY A 22 -34.90 -15.22 32.14
C GLY A 22 -35.44 -14.90 30.74
N LEU A 23 -35.95 -15.98 30.14
CA LEU A 23 -36.86 -16.07 28.99
C LEU A 23 -36.25 -16.12 27.57
N SER A 24 -36.25 -17.36 27.07
CA SER A 24 -37.07 -17.80 25.94
C SER A 24 -36.95 -17.12 24.56
N SER A 25 -36.87 -18.03 23.59
CA SER A 25 -37.29 -17.92 22.20
C SER A 25 -36.29 -17.35 21.19
N ALA A 26 -36.03 -18.22 20.22
CA ALA A 26 -35.65 -17.90 18.87
C ALA A 26 -36.26 -16.58 18.38
N PHE A 27 -35.43 -15.69 17.84
CA PHE A 27 -35.73 -15.01 16.59
C PHE A 27 -34.44 -14.41 16.04
N PHE A 28 -33.80 -15.18 15.18
CA PHE A 28 -32.70 -14.75 14.33
C PHE A 28 -33.21 -13.66 13.38
N ARG A 29 -33.10 -12.38 13.74
CA ARG A 29 -33.36 -11.25 12.84
C ARG A 29 -32.10 -10.45 12.56
N ARG A 30 -31.40 -10.98 11.55
CA ARG A 30 -30.50 -10.35 10.60
C ARG A 30 -30.98 -8.95 10.16
N CYS A 31 -30.19 -7.91 10.45
CA CYS A 31 -30.13 -6.68 9.64
C CYS A 31 -28.69 -6.11 9.63
N CYS A 32 -27.69 -6.96 9.37
CA CYS A 32 -26.44 -6.44 8.79
C CYS A 32 -26.80 -5.83 7.44
N ARG A 33 -26.76 -4.50 7.35
CA ARG A 33 -26.84 -3.76 6.09
C ARG A 33 -25.80 -4.37 5.15
N LYS A 34 -26.27 -4.97 4.07
CA LYS A 34 -25.45 -5.19 2.88
C LYS A 34 -25.13 -3.79 2.36
N THR A 35 -23.99 -3.25 2.77
CA THR A 35 -23.35 -2.20 1.97
C THR A 35 -22.89 -2.92 0.72
N GLU A 36 -23.67 -2.79 -0.35
CA GLU A 36 -23.26 -3.23 -1.66
C GLU A 36 -22.08 -2.36 -2.08
N SER A 37 -20.88 -2.87 -1.84
CA SER A 37 -19.68 -2.39 -2.50
C SER A 37 -19.94 -2.55 -3.99
N ARG A 38 -20.25 -1.44 -4.68
CA ARG A 38 -20.27 -1.40 -6.14
C ARG A 38 -18.86 -1.72 -6.62
N VAL A 39 -18.59 -3.02 -6.76
CA VAL A 39 -17.42 -3.51 -7.47
C VAL A 39 -17.62 -3.06 -8.91
N LEU A 40 -16.84 -2.08 -9.33
CA LEU A 40 -16.79 -1.63 -10.71
C LEU A 40 -16.33 -2.83 -11.55
N LYS A 41 -17.30 -3.48 -12.20
CA LYS A 41 -17.08 -4.51 -13.21
C LYS A 41 -16.61 -3.79 -14.47
N ASN A 42 -15.30 -3.54 -14.53
CA ASN A 42 -14.47 -3.29 -15.71
C ASN A 42 -13.20 -2.59 -15.24
N VAL A 43 -12.31 -3.35 -14.61
CA VAL A 43 -10.91 -2.95 -14.48
C VAL A 43 -10.24 -3.41 -15.77
N GLU A 44 -10.51 -2.68 -16.86
CA GLU A 44 -9.58 -2.66 -18.00
C GLU A 44 -8.19 -2.42 -17.40
N HIS A 45 -7.26 -3.31 -17.73
CA HIS A 45 -5.90 -3.44 -17.18
C HIS A 45 -5.33 -2.08 -16.71
N LEU A 46 -5.59 -1.68 -15.44
CA LEU A 46 -5.13 -0.38 -14.98
C LEU A 46 -3.60 -0.44 -15.00
N PRO A 47 -2.92 0.42 -15.78
CA PRO A 47 -1.48 0.33 -15.90
C PRO A 47 -0.89 0.44 -14.49
N CYS A 48 -0.20 -0.62 -14.10
CA CYS A 48 0.62 -0.59 -12.90
C CYS A 48 1.85 0.21 -13.30
N ASN A 49 1.90 1.49 -12.94
CA ASN A 49 3.06 2.35 -13.11
C ASN A 49 3.74 2.44 -11.76
N CYS A 50 4.55 1.44 -11.43
CA CYS A 50 5.16 1.31 -10.11
C CYS A 50 6.64 0.97 -10.21
N PHE A 51 7.40 1.48 -9.24
CA PHE A 51 8.79 1.08 -8.98
C PHE A 51 8.81 0.02 -7.89
N VAL A 52 9.85 -0.82 -7.87
CA VAL A 52 10.07 -1.77 -6.78
C VAL A 52 10.60 -1.06 -5.53
N ALA A 53 10.38 -1.67 -4.37
CA ALA A 53 11.03 -1.27 -3.12
C ALA A 53 12.56 -1.31 -3.26
N GLY A 54 13.25 -0.38 -2.61
CA GLY A 54 14.69 -0.19 -2.74
C GLY A 54 15.10 0.77 -3.87
N THR A 55 14.16 1.26 -4.68
CA THR A 55 14.45 2.31 -5.67
C THR A 55 14.74 3.62 -4.95
N ALA A 56 15.92 4.21 -5.20
CA ALA A 56 16.32 5.48 -4.61
C ALA A 56 15.66 6.66 -5.33
N VAL A 57 15.04 7.55 -4.56
CA VAL A 57 14.40 8.80 -5.02
C VAL A 57 15.18 9.97 -4.43
N GLN A 58 15.56 10.93 -5.28
CA GLN A 58 16.25 12.12 -4.82
C GLN A 58 15.24 13.07 -4.15
N THR A 59 15.36 13.25 -2.84
CA THR A 59 14.59 14.23 -2.08
C THR A 59 15.45 15.47 -1.80
N SER A 60 14.84 16.55 -1.32
CA SER A 60 15.59 17.72 -0.83
C SER A 60 16.53 17.40 0.34
N LYS A 61 16.29 16.31 1.07
CA LYS A 61 17.10 15.83 2.20
C LYS A 61 18.15 14.78 1.79
N GLY A 62 18.24 14.47 0.50
CA GLY A 62 19.12 13.43 -0.05
C GLY A 62 18.37 12.24 -0.64
N ALA A 63 19.11 11.21 -1.05
CA ALA A 63 18.53 10.00 -1.62
C ALA A 63 17.75 9.21 -0.53
N THR A 64 16.47 8.97 -0.78
CA THR A 64 15.58 8.21 0.11
C THR A 64 14.93 7.09 -0.68
N LEU A 65 14.77 5.92 -0.07
CA LEU A 65 14.10 4.79 -0.72
C LEU A 65 12.61 5.08 -0.91
N ILE A 66 12.05 4.66 -2.05
CA ILE A 66 10.67 4.98 -2.43
C ILE A 66 9.63 4.51 -1.39
N GLU A 67 9.88 3.38 -0.71
CA GLU A 67 9.00 2.87 0.35
C GLU A 67 9.01 3.70 1.64
N LYS A 68 9.99 4.61 1.80
CA LYS A 68 10.11 5.50 2.96
C LYS A 68 9.55 6.91 2.71
N VAL A 69 9.30 7.26 1.44
CA VAL A 69 8.76 8.56 1.05
C VAL A 69 7.33 8.71 1.57
N ARG A 70 6.98 9.91 2.04
CA ARG A 70 5.64 10.22 2.58
C ARG A 70 5.03 11.43 1.88
N PRO A 71 3.68 11.55 1.88
CA PRO A 71 3.03 12.78 1.45
C PRO A 71 3.58 13.98 2.25
N GLY A 72 3.91 15.06 1.54
CA GLY A 72 4.57 16.25 2.06
C GLY A 72 6.09 16.27 1.90
N ASP A 73 6.74 15.13 1.60
CA ASP A 73 8.17 15.13 1.27
C ASP A 73 8.42 15.85 -0.06
N GLN A 74 9.54 16.56 -0.14
CA GLN A 74 9.97 17.30 -1.33
C GLN A 74 10.88 16.42 -2.18
N VAL A 75 10.42 16.04 -3.36
CA VAL A 75 11.17 15.24 -4.34
C VAL A 75 11.58 16.12 -5.51
N TRP A 76 12.75 15.84 -6.09
CA TRP A 76 13.17 16.53 -7.31
C TRP A 76 12.37 15.99 -8.48
N ALA A 77 11.66 16.88 -9.18
CA ALA A 77 10.88 16.56 -10.35
C ALA A 77 11.19 17.54 -11.49
N LYS A 78 11.15 17.07 -12.73
CA LYS A 78 11.38 17.90 -13.91
C LYS A 78 10.13 18.74 -14.21
N ASN A 79 10.29 20.05 -14.27
CA ASN A 79 9.26 20.97 -14.73
C ASN A 79 9.20 20.92 -16.27
N LEU A 80 8.04 20.57 -16.82
CA LEU A 80 7.88 20.40 -18.28
C LEU A 80 7.86 21.73 -19.04
N THR A 81 7.61 22.86 -18.37
CA THR A 81 7.58 24.18 -19.00
C THR A 81 8.97 24.79 -19.05
N THR A 82 9.73 24.73 -17.95
CA THR A 82 11.08 25.31 -17.87
C THR A 82 12.18 24.31 -18.23
N SER A 83 11.87 23.01 -18.30
CA SER A 83 12.82 21.90 -18.45
C SER A 83 13.83 21.74 -17.31
N GLU A 84 13.67 22.48 -16.21
CA GLU A 84 14.55 22.42 -15.03
C GLU A 84 14.02 21.47 -13.97
N ASN A 85 14.91 20.97 -13.10
CA ASN A 85 14.52 20.16 -11.94
C ASN A 85 14.19 21.07 -10.76
N GLU A 86 12.99 20.93 -10.22
CA GLU A 86 12.50 21.70 -9.06
C GLU A 86 11.95 20.76 -7.97
N PRO A 87 12.03 21.13 -6.69
CA PRO A 87 11.43 20.37 -5.62
C PRO A 87 9.90 20.48 -5.67
N ARG A 88 9.22 19.32 -5.68
CA ARG A 88 7.76 19.20 -5.65
C ARG A 88 7.31 18.36 -4.45
N PRO A 89 6.21 18.75 -3.77
CA PRO A 89 5.66 17.96 -2.68
C PRO A 89 4.98 16.68 -3.21
N VAL A 90 5.20 15.56 -2.53
CA VAL A 90 4.45 14.33 -2.75
C VAL A 90 3.03 14.51 -2.21
N THR A 91 2.00 14.27 -3.03
CA THR A 91 0.58 14.46 -2.64
C THR A 91 -0.11 13.18 -2.19
N GLY A 92 0.41 12.03 -2.62
CA GLY A 92 -0.16 10.72 -2.32
C GLY A 92 0.78 9.58 -2.70
N LEU A 93 0.53 8.41 -2.13
CA LEU A 93 1.29 7.19 -2.40
C LEU A 93 0.35 6.16 -3.01
N PHE A 94 0.87 5.38 -3.96
CA PHE A 94 0.15 4.28 -4.58
C PHE A 94 0.94 3.00 -4.39
N HIS A 95 0.30 1.97 -3.85
CA HIS A 95 0.87 0.64 -3.69
C HIS A 95 0.10 -0.32 -4.59
N LYS A 96 0.79 -0.89 -5.59
CA LYS A 96 0.24 -1.91 -6.47
C LYS A 96 1.20 -3.09 -6.54
N THR A 97 0.66 -4.28 -6.79
CA THR A 97 1.45 -5.50 -7.02
C THR A 97 1.36 -5.85 -8.50
N ALA A 98 2.51 -6.01 -9.15
CA ALA A 98 2.61 -6.46 -10.54
C ALA A 98 3.28 -7.83 -10.58
N ALA A 99 2.80 -8.72 -11.47
CA ALA A 99 3.39 -10.04 -11.67
C ALA A 99 4.66 -10.00 -12.55
N THR A 100 4.74 -9.01 -13.44
CA THR A 100 5.84 -8.86 -14.40
C THR A 100 6.58 -7.55 -14.14
N LEU A 101 7.91 -7.66 -14.02
CA LEU A 101 8.82 -6.53 -13.82
C LEU A 101 9.85 -6.52 -14.95
N MET A 102 10.30 -5.32 -15.33
CA MET A 102 11.39 -5.07 -16.25
C MET A 102 12.56 -4.42 -15.52
N THR A 103 13.78 -4.83 -15.87
CA THR A 103 15.00 -4.20 -15.38
C THR A 103 15.59 -3.35 -16.49
N ILE A 104 15.81 -2.08 -16.21
CA ILE A 104 16.43 -1.13 -17.11
C ILE A 104 17.84 -0.86 -16.60
N THR A 105 18.83 -1.10 -17.45
CA THR A 105 20.23 -0.77 -17.18
C THR A 105 20.56 0.51 -17.93
N LEU A 106 20.91 1.56 -17.20
CA LEU A 106 21.36 2.82 -17.77
C LEU A 106 22.79 2.64 -18.32
N ALA A 107 23.12 3.36 -19.39
CA ALA A 107 24.48 3.37 -19.95
C ALA A 107 25.55 3.83 -18.94
N THR A 108 25.15 4.55 -17.90
CA THR A 108 26.00 4.99 -16.78
C THR A 108 26.25 3.89 -15.73
N GLY A 109 25.66 2.70 -15.88
CA GLY A 109 25.84 1.56 -14.99
C GLY A 109 24.80 1.42 -13.87
N GLY A 110 23.85 2.35 -13.74
CA GLY A 110 22.74 2.24 -12.80
C GLY A 110 21.67 1.25 -13.28
N THR A 111 21.02 0.55 -12.36
CA THR A 111 19.88 -0.34 -12.66
C THR A 111 18.62 0.13 -11.94
N VAL A 112 17.49 0.10 -12.66
CA VAL A 112 16.17 0.44 -12.11
C VAL A 112 15.18 -0.64 -12.53
N VAL A 113 14.40 -1.14 -11.57
CA VAL A 113 13.38 -2.18 -11.83
C VAL A 113 12.00 -1.56 -11.74
N VAL A 114 11.23 -1.68 -12.81
CA VAL A 114 9.92 -1.04 -12.99
C VAL A 114 8.93 -1.99 -13.67
N THR A 115 7.66 -1.61 -13.65
CA THR A 115 6.64 -2.23 -14.49
C THR A 115 6.76 -1.78 -15.95
N GLN A 116 6.30 -2.60 -16.90
CA GLN A 116 6.47 -2.34 -18.35
C GLN A 116 5.79 -1.04 -18.80
N GLU A 117 4.67 -0.70 -18.18
CA GLU A 117 3.84 0.46 -18.52
C GLU A 117 4.41 1.79 -17.99
N HIS A 118 5.55 1.78 -17.29
CA HIS A 118 6.09 2.98 -16.66
C HIS A 118 6.75 3.92 -17.71
N PRO A 119 6.23 5.14 -17.91
CA PRO A 119 6.83 6.08 -18.86
C PRO A 119 8.17 6.60 -18.35
N PHE A 120 9.12 6.81 -19.27
CA PHE A 120 10.40 7.48 -19.02
C PHE A 120 10.52 8.70 -19.93
N MET A 121 11.05 9.79 -19.38
CA MET A 121 11.45 10.95 -20.17
C MET A 121 12.84 10.67 -20.74
N ALA A 122 13.00 10.82 -22.06
CA ALA A 122 14.27 10.78 -22.76
C ALA A 122 15.00 12.13 -22.69
#